data_AF-A0AAE4AXN4-F1
#
_entry.id   AF-A0AAE4AXN4-F1
#
_cell.length_a   1.000
_cell.length_b   1.000
_cell.length_c   1.000
_cell.angle_alpha   90.00
_cell.angle_beta   90.00
_cell.angle_gamma   90.00
#
_symmetry.space_group_name_H-M   'P 1'
#
loop_
_entity.id
_entity.type
_entity.pdbx_description
1 polymer ?
#
loop_
_entity_poly.entity_id
_entity_poly.type
_entity_poly.pdbx_seq_one_letter_code
_entity_poly.pdbx_strand_id
1 'polypeptide(L)'
;MADADLDGVVVPGLRAEFHRRAGADGIESVGVYSYAGETIFMAWGFVGEAHCRFTALRDRSGRWGVPAPGCPPVREHRDGGRVTALTVGDHVLPMDLSDSPAADPCGSGPDVPPPATEDVGQSMPRDWPASAADSGVHSGTLNPGIRR
;
A
#
# COMPACT_ATOMS: atom_id res chain seq x y z
N MET A 1 15.77 10.01 -1.77
CA MET A 1 14.30 9.88 -1.59
C MET A 1 14.02 10.16 -0.13
N ALA A 2 12.98 10.94 0.19
CA ALA A 2 12.66 11.36 1.56
C ALA A 2 11.84 10.27 2.28
N ASP A 3 11.94 10.26 3.61
CA ASP A 3 11.12 9.42 4.47
C ASP A 3 9.65 9.81 4.34
N ALA A 4 8.78 8.80 4.24
CA ALA A 4 7.35 9.01 4.12
C ALA A 4 6.70 9.25 5.49
N ASP A 5 5.68 10.10 5.48
CA ASP A 5 4.79 10.32 6.62
C ASP A 5 3.73 9.21 6.68
N LEU A 6 3.47 8.74 7.89
CA LEU A 6 2.38 7.84 8.20
C LEU A 6 1.61 8.37 9.41
N ASP A 7 0.40 8.87 9.16
CA ASP A 7 -0.48 9.47 10.20
C ASP A 7 0.19 10.62 10.98
N GLY A 8 0.94 11.48 10.29
CA GLY A 8 1.65 12.61 10.90
C GLY A 8 3.00 12.26 11.53
N VAL A 9 3.44 10.99 11.41
CA VAL A 9 4.75 10.53 11.85
C VAL A 9 5.63 10.23 10.64
N VAL A 10 6.72 11.00 10.49
CA VAL A 10 7.77 10.69 9.52
C VAL A 10 8.53 9.45 10.00
N VAL A 11 8.48 8.38 9.21
CA VAL A 11 9.10 7.10 9.56
C VAL A 11 10.42 6.95 8.81
N PRO A 12 11.58 6.92 9.51
CA PRO A 12 12.87 6.72 8.87
C PRO A 12 12.90 5.45 8.03
N GLY A 13 13.34 5.52 6.78
CA GLY A 13 13.47 4.37 5.89
C GLY A 13 12.17 3.89 5.25
N LEU A 14 11.02 4.47 5.61
CA LEU A 14 9.77 4.27 4.89
C LEU A 14 9.77 5.10 3.61
N ARG A 15 9.48 4.47 2.49
CA ARG A 15 9.41 5.10 1.17
C ARG A 15 8.01 4.94 0.61
N ALA A 16 7.52 5.97 -0.06
CA ALA A 16 6.25 5.95 -0.77
C ALA A 16 6.47 6.28 -2.25
N GLU A 17 5.94 5.45 -3.14
CA GLU A 17 5.85 5.72 -4.57
C GLU A 17 4.39 5.92 -4.96
N PHE A 18 4.10 6.98 -5.74
CA PHE A 18 2.73 7.31 -6.11
C PHE A 18 2.51 7.16 -7.61
N HIS A 19 1.53 6.35 -7.97
CA HIS A 19 1.06 6.20 -9.35
C HIS A 19 -0.32 6.85 -9.49
N ARG A 20 -0.57 7.49 -10.63
CA ARG A 20 -1.80 8.24 -10.89
C ARG A 20 -2.35 7.93 -12.26
N ARG A 21 -3.67 7.98 -12.37
CA ARG A 21 -4.40 7.81 -13.63
C ARG A 21 -5.59 8.77 -13.68
N ALA A 22 -5.79 9.44 -14.80
CA ALA A 22 -7.02 10.18 -15.05
C ALA A 22 -8.19 9.21 -15.29
N GLY A 23 -9.26 9.34 -14.51
CA GLY A 23 -10.51 8.60 -14.65
C GLY A 23 -11.70 9.54 -14.86
N ALA A 24 -12.90 8.96 -15.05
CA ALA A 24 -14.12 9.71 -15.29
C ALA A 24 -14.51 10.60 -14.09
N ASP A 25 -14.28 10.12 -12.87
CA ASP A 25 -14.69 10.77 -11.62
C ASP A 25 -13.57 11.61 -10.97
N GLY A 26 -12.38 11.65 -11.59
CA GLY A 26 -11.22 12.37 -11.06
C GLY A 26 -9.88 11.68 -11.36
N ILE A 27 -8.81 12.17 -10.74
CA ILE A 27 -7.49 11.53 -10.83
C ILE A 27 -7.39 10.48 -9.73
N GLU A 28 -7.41 9.20 -10.10
CA GLU A 28 -7.14 8.10 -9.19
C GLU A 28 -5.65 8.09 -8.84
N SER A 29 -5.34 7.77 -7.59
CA SER A 29 -3.97 7.68 -7.08
C SER A 29 -3.81 6.45 -6.20
N VAL A 30 -2.69 5.75 -6.34
CA VAL A 30 -2.24 4.69 -5.44
C VAL A 30 -0.84 5.01 -4.93
N GLY A 31 -0.66 4.91 -3.62
CA GLY A 31 0.64 4.95 -2.97
C GLY A 31 1.10 3.53 -2.62
N VAL A 32 2.31 3.18 -3.02
CA VAL A 32 2.99 1.92 -2.67
C VAL A 32 4.05 2.22 -1.63
N TYR A 33 3.91 1.63 -0.45
CA TYR A 33 4.76 1.92 0.70
C TYR A 33 5.70 0.76 0.96
N SER A 34 6.99 1.07 1.03
CA SER A 34 8.06 0.09 1.24
C SER A 34 8.97 0.51 2.37
N TYR A 35 9.34 -0.44 3.21
CA TYR A 35 10.21 -0.25 4.37
C TYR A 35 11.32 -1.30 4.33
N ALA A 36 12.57 -0.89 4.54
CA ALA A 36 13.75 -1.77 4.45
C ALA A 36 13.83 -2.60 3.13
N GLY A 37 13.32 -2.06 2.02
CA GLY A 37 13.30 -2.73 0.72
C GLY A 37 12.10 -3.67 0.50
N GLU A 38 11.26 -3.87 1.51
CA GLU A 38 10.05 -4.69 1.40
C GLU A 38 8.81 -3.80 1.25
N THR A 39 7.96 -4.07 0.27
CA THR A 39 6.64 -3.43 0.18
C THR A 39 5.75 -3.95 1.30
N ILE A 40 5.20 -3.05 2.12
CA ILE A 40 4.43 -3.38 3.32
C ILE A 40 2.93 -3.10 3.16
N PHE A 41 2.53 -2.09 2.40
CA PHE A 41 1.13 -1.83 2.09
C PHE A 41 0.97 -0.98 0.82
N MET A 42 -0.25 -0.96 0.29
CA MET A 42 -0.70 -0.01 -0.72
C MET A 42 -1.97 0.68 -0.24
N ALA A 43 -2.11 1.97 -0.53
CA ALA A 43 -3.31 2.73 -0.23
C ALA A 43 -3.73 3.55 -1.45
N TRP A 44 -5.03 3.59 -1.77
CA TRP A 44 -5.54 4.27 -2.96
C TRP A 44 -6.85 5.02 -2.72
N GLY A 45 -7.11 5.95 -3.63
CA GLY A 45 -8.26 6.87 -3.62
C GLY A 45 -8.15 7.84 -4.78
N PHE A 46 -8.66 9.06 -4.61
CA PHE A 46 -8.53 10.14 -5.58
C PHE A 46 -7.59 11.23 -5.08
N VAL A 47 -6.89 11.89 -6.00
CA VAL A 47 -6.07 13.07 -5.70
C VAL A 47 -6.96 14.18 -5.15
N GLY A 48 -6.54 14.79 -4.04
CA GLY A 48 -7.28 15.86 -3.35
C GLY A 48 -8.17 15.38 -2.21
N GLU A 49 -8.34 14.07 -2.04
CA GLU A 49 -8.99 13.51 -0.84
C GLU A 49 -8.06 13.62 0.38
N ALA A 50 -8.64 13.88 1.55
CA ALA A 50 -7.90 13.96 2.81
C ALA A 50 -7.41 12.58 3.29
N HIS A 51 -8.11 11.51 2.91
CA HIS A 51 -7.83 10.15 3.34
C HIS A 51 -7.94 9.18 2.17
N CYS A 52 -7.18 8.08 2.25
CA CYS A 52 -7.29 6.98 1.30
C CYS A 52 -8.68 6.32 1.41
N ARG A 53 -9.24 5.92 0.27
CA ARG A 53 -10.50 5.16 0.25
C ARG A 53 -10.31 3.71 0.63
N PHE A 54 -9.17 3.14 0.29
CA PHE A 54 -8.87 1.75 0.54
C PHE A 54 -7.38 1.53 0.78
N THR A 55 -7.08 0.43 1.46
CA THR A 55 -5.73 -0.04 1.74
C THR A 55 -5.67 -1.56 1.62
N ALA A 56 -4.55 -2.10 1.14
CA ALA A 56 -4.21 -3.51 1.25
C ALA A 56 -2.86 -3.64 1.95
N LEU A 57 -2.77 -4.53 2.93
CA LEU A 57 -1.54 -4.82 3.66
C LEU A 57 -0.86 -6.04 3.06
N ARG A 58 0.47 -6.06 3.06
CA ARG A 58 1.26 -7.23 2.69
C ARG A 58 1.73 -7.92 3.97
N ASP A 59 1.48 -9.22 4.12
CA ASP A 59 1.97 -9.97 5.28
C ASP A 59 3.49 -10.23 5.19
N ARG A 60 4.10 -10.71 6.27
CA ARG A 60 5.54 -11.05 6.31
C ARG A 60 5.93 -12.23 5.40
N SER A 61 4.96 -12.99 4.90
CA SER A 61 5.18 -14.02 3.87
C SER A 61 5.17 -13.45 2.44
N GLY A 62 4.95 -12.13 2.31
CA GLY A 62 4.91 -11.43 1.03
C GLY A 62 3.56 -11.52 0.31
N ARG A 63 2.50 -12.01 0.96
CA ARG A 63 1.15 -12.10 0.36
C ARG A 63 0.34 -10.86 0.66
N TRP A 64 -0.48 -10.47 -0.30
CA TRP A 64 -1.43 -9.38 -0.13
C TRP A 64 -2.67 -9.86 0.61
N GLY A 65 -3.05 -9.12 1.65
CA GLY A 65 -4.36 -9.24 2.29
C GLY A 65 -5.46 -8.66 1.43
N VAL A 66 -6.70 -8.92 1.84
CA VAL A 66 -7.90 -8.35 1.19
C VAL A 66 -7.90 -6.82 1.36
N PRO A 67 -8.24 -6.05 0.31
CA PRO A 67 -8.50 -4.63 0.43
C PRO A 67 -9.50 -4.29 1.53
N ALA A 68 -9.14 -3.36 2.41
CA ALA A 68 -9.99 -2.81 3.46
C ALA A 68 -10.29 -1.33 3.18
N PRO A 69 -11.50 -0.83 3.50
CA PRO A 69 -11.80 0.60 3.41
C PRO A 69 -10.94 1.45 4.34
N GLY A 70 -10.55 2.64 3.88
CA GLY A 70 -9.81 3.64 4.64
C GLY A 70 -8.28 3.54 4.54
N CYS A 71 -7.61 4.36 5.35
CA CYS A 71 -6.16 4.36 5.55
C CYS A 71 -5.67 3.05 6.23
N PRO A 72 -4.37 2.72 6.14
CA PRO A 72 -3.80 1.62 6.91
C PRO A 72 -4.05 1.83 8.41
N PRO A 73 -4.38 0.77 9.17
CA PRO A 73 -4.38 0.86 10.62
C PRO A 73 -2.94 1.01 11.12
N VAL A 74 -2.68 2.10 11.84
CA VAL A 74 -1.38 2.42 12.43
C VAL A 74 -1.49 2.38 13.93
N ARG A 75 -0.54 1.72 14.59
CA ARG A 75 -0.41 1.77 16.05
C ARG A 75 0.95 2.30 16.43
N GLU A 76 0.98 3.39 17.19
CA GLU A 76 2.20 3.95 17.73
C GLU A 76 2.68 3.19 18.97
N HIS A 77 3.99 3.00 19.08
CA HIS A 77 4.66 2.58 20.30
C HIS A 77 5.43 3.76 20.85
N ARG A 78 5.27 4.03 22.14
CA ARG A 78 5.89 5.18 22.81
C ARG A 78 6.70 4.74 24.02
N ASP A 79 7.85 5.37 24.21
CA ASP A 79 8.67 5.29 25.42
C ASP A 79 9.03 6.70 25.89
N GLY A 80 8.82 7.00 27.16
CA GLY A 80 9.07 8.33 27.73
C GLY A 80 8.38 9.49 27.00
N GLY A 81 7.23 9.24 26.35
CA GLY A 81 6.49 10.24 25.56
C GLY A 81 6.98 10.42 24.10
N ARG A 82 8.03 9.72 23.69
CA ARG A 82 8.57 9.70 22.32
C ARG A 82 8.04 8.48 21.57
N VAL A 83 7.63 8.65 20.31
CA VAL A 83 7.34 7.51 19.43
C VAL A 83 8.63 6.78 19.10
N THR A 84 8.68 5.47 19.37
CA THR A 84 9.86 4.61 19.14
C THR A 84 9.66 3.62 18.00
N ALA A 85 8.40 3.30 17.66
CA ALA A 85 8.05 2.50 16.48
C ALA A 85 6.60 2.74 16.06
N LEU A 86 6.28 2.39 14.81
CA LEU A 86 4.91 2.19 14.34
C LEU A 86 4.66 0.73 14.00
N THR A 87 3.45 0.25 14.21
CA THR A 87 2.97 -1.02 13.66
C THR A 87 1.95 -0.77 12.57
N VAL A 88 2.15 -1.43 11.43
CA VAL A 88 1.22 -1.45 10.29
C VAL A 88 1.00 -2.91 9.88
N GLY A 89 -0.21 -3.43 10.14
CA GLY A 89 -0.44 -4.87 10.04
C GLY A 89 0.53 -5.65 10.94
N ASP A 90 1.28 -6.58 10.34
CA ASP A 90 2.28 -7.39 11.02
C ASP A 90 3.70 -6.80 10.96
N HIS A 91 3.86 -5.60 10.39
CA HIS A 91 5.15 -4.93 10.28
C HIS A 91 5.37 -4.00 11.46
N VAL A 92 6.57 -4.04 12.03
CA VAL A 92 7.05 -3.08 13.04
C VAL A 92 8.14 -2.23 12.39
N LEU A 93 7.91 -0.92 12.39
CA LEU A 93 8.76 0.09 11.77
C LEU A 93 9.42 0.90 12.90
N PRO A 94 10.61 0.52 13.38
CA PRO A 94 11.32 1.29 14.40
C PRO A 94 11.69 2.69 13.90
N MET A 95 11.64 3.67 14.80
CA MET A 95 12.10 5.04 14.53
C MET A 95 13.63 5.17 14.58
N ASP A 96 14.30 4.14 15.09
CA ASP A 96 15.75 4.01 15.05
C ASP A 96 16.12 2.87 14.10
N LEU A 97 16.74 3.22 12.97
CA LEU A 97 17.20 2.26 11.98
C LEU A 97 18.54 1.61 12.34
N SER A 98 19.13 1.92 13.50
CA SER A 98 20.43 1.39 13.92
C SER A 98 20.48 -0.15 13.99
N ASP A 99 19.32 -0.82 14.10
CA ASP A 99 19.17 -2.28 14.08
C ASP A 99 18.50 -2.82 12.79
N SER A 100 18.30 -2.01 11.75
CA SER A 100 17.87 -2.58 10.46
C SER A 100 19.00 -3.46 9.93
N PRO A 101 18.76 -4.74 9.59
CA PRO A 101 19.79 -5.55 8.96
C PRO A 101 20.21 -4.81 7.70
N ALA A 102 21.45 -4.31 7.72
CA ALA A 102 22.06 -3.68 6.58
C ALA A 102 21.81 -4.59 5.37
N ALA A 103 21.37 -3.99 4.27
CA ALA A 103 21.42 -4.63 2.96
C ALA A 103 22.75 -5.39 2.84
N ASP A 104 22.67 -6.65 2.42
CA ASP A 104 23.79 -7.59 2.36
C ASP A 104 25.13 -6.92 1.98
N PRO A 105 26.23 -7.13 2.73
CA PRO A 105 27.56 -6.72 2.30
C PRO A 105 28.11 -7.73 1.28
N CYS A 106 27.43 -7.90 0.15
CA CYS A 106 27.90 -8.76 -0.93
C CYS A 106 27.55 -8.17 -2.29
N GLY A 107 28.56 -7.59 -2.94
CA GLY A 107 28.66 -7.57 -4.40
C GLY A 107 28.73 -6.20 -5.02
N SER A 108 29.95 -5.70 -5.20
CA SER A 108 30.28 -4.77 -6.29
C SER A 108 29.84 -5.38 -7.62
N GLY A 109 28.67 -4.99 -8.12
CA GLY A 109 28.28 -5.18 -9.52
C GLY A 109 28.86 -4.05 -10.37
N PRO A 110 29.27 -4.31 -11.63
CA PRO A 110 29.92 -3.29 -12.45
C PRO A 110 28.96 -2.15 -12.80
N ASP A 111 29.55 -0.96 -12.93
CA ASP A 111 28.99 0.28 -13.48
C ASP A 111 28.12 0.00 -14.72
N VAL A 112 26.80 -0.06 -14.52
CA VAL A 112 25.82 -0.03 -15.61
C VAL A 112 25.39 1.43 -15.75
N PRO A 113 25.67 2.10 -16.88
CA PRO A 113 25.24 3.48 -17.06
C PRO A 113 23.71 3.57 -17.00
N PRO A 114 23.16 4.71 -16.55
CA PRO A 114 21.71 4.88 -16.45
C PRO A 114 21.06 4.67 -17.82
N PRO A 115 19.96 3.91 -17.92
CA PRO A 115 19.20 3.87 -19.16
C PRO A 115 18.69 5.29 -19.46
N ALA A 116 18.93 5.73 -20.69
CA ALA A 116 18.47 7.00 -21.21
C ALA A 116 16.96 7.16 -20.93
N THR A 117 16.60 8.34 -20.43
CA THR A 117 15.24 8.88 -20.52
C THR A 117 14.75 8.71 -21.96
N GLU A 118 13.79 7.80 -22.16
CA GLU A 118 12.71 7.81 -23.16
C GLU A 118 12.12 6.40 -23.31
N ASP A 119 10.98 6.13 -22.64
CA ASP A 119 9.88 5.38 -23.28
C ASP A 119 8.55 5.68 -22.57
N VAL A 120 7.86 6.70 -23.09
CA VAL A 120 6.43 6.93 -22.88
C VAL A 120 5.70 5.83 -23.66
N GLY A 121 5.42 4.68 -23.04
CA GLY A 121 4.79 3.61 -23.82
C GLY A 121 4.45 2.28 -23.15
N GLN A 122 4.79 2.04 -21.88
CA GLN A 122 4.48 0.75 -21.27
C GLN A 122 3.05 0.69 -20.74
N SER A 123 2.17 0.19 -21.61
CA SER A 123 0.86 -0.35 -21.22
C SER A 123 1.04 -1.46 -20.20
N MET A 124 0.36 -1.33 -19.06
CA MET A 124 0.20 -2.42 -18.09
C MET A 124 -0.32 -3.69 -18.79
N PRO A 125 0.11 -4.89 -18.36
CA PRO A 125 -0.51 -6.14 -18.81
C PRO A 125 -2.02 -6.09 -18.50
N ARG A 126 -2.83 -6.31 -19.53
CA ARG A 126 -4.31 -6.19 -19.49
C ARG A 126 -5.00 -7.31 -18.69
N ASP A 127 -4.25 -8.23 -18.11
CA ASP A 127 -4.77 -9.47 -17.54
C ASP A 127 -4.72 -9.49 -16.00
N TRP A 128 -4.97 -8.35 -15.34
CA TRP A 128 -5.27 -8.36 -13.91
C TRP A 128 -6.72 -8.84 -13.71
N PRO A 129 -6.98 -10.03 -13.13
CA PRO A 129 -8.35 -10.48 -12.93
C PRO A 129 -9.04 -9.57 -11.90
N ALA A 130 -9.99 -8.78 -12.38
CA ALA A 130 -11.02 -8.18 -11.56
C ALA A 130 -11.88 -9.30 -10.98
N SER A 131 -11.49 -9.83 -9.82
CA SER A 131 -12.31 -10.80 -9.09
C SER A 131 -12.33 -10.44 -7.61
N ALA A 132 -13.56 -10.44 -7.08
CA ALA A 132 -13.96 -10.21 -5.68
C ALA A 132 -14.29 -8.76 -5.27
N ALA A 133 -15.10 -8.06 -6.06
CA ALA A 133 -15.96 -7.01 -5.51
C ALA A 133 -17.27 -6.90 -6.31
N ASP A 134 -18.04 -7.99 -6.39
CA ASP A 134 -19.46 -7.89 -6.68
C ASP A 134 -20.18 -9.17 -6.28
N SER A 135 -20.98 -9.09 -5.22
CA SER A 135 -22.29 -9.72 -5.08
C SER A 135 -22.83 -9.45 -3.68
N GLY A 136 -23.25 -8.22 -3.45
CA GLY A 136 -24.22 -7.89 -2.42
C GLY A 136 -25.49 -7.40 -3.08
N VAL A 137 -26.51 -8.25 -3.26
CA VAL A 137 -27.93 -7.83 -3.30
C VAL A 137 -28.80 -8.99 -2.79
N HIS A 138 -29.12 -8.98 -1.49
CA HIS A 138 -30.37 -9.57 -1.01
C HIS A 138 -31.46 -8.49 -1.12
N SER A 139 -32.24 -8.57 -2.19
CA SER A 139 -33.54 -7.91 -2.29
C SER A 139 -34.59 -9.00 -2.46
N GLY A 140 -35.51 -9.05 -1.51
CA GLY A 140 -36.59 -10.02 -1.49
C GLY A 140 -37.64 -9.75 -2.56
N THR A 141 -38.28 -10.82 -3.01
CA THR A 141 -39.63 -10.80 -3.58
C THR A 141 -40.37 -12.06 -3.12
N LEU A 142 -41.41 -11.85 -2.31
CA LEU A 142 -42.47 -12.81 -2.01
C LEU A 142 -43.22 -13.20 -3.30
N ASN A 143 -43.56 -14.49 -3.47
CA ASN A 143 -44.89 -14.89 -3.95
C ASN A 143 -45.16 -16.41 -3.81
N PRO A 144 -46.42 -16.88 -3.91
CA PRO A 144 -47.00 -17.80 -2.95
C PRO A 144 -47.43 -19.14 -3.57
N GLY A 145 -47.77 -20.10 -2.70
CA GLY A 145 -48.78 -21.11 -3.00
C GLY A 145 -48.29 -22.38 -3.67
N ILE A 146 -48.14 -23.44 -2.87
CA ILE A 146 -48.49 -24.80 -3.30
C ILE A 146 -49.37 -25.41 -2.20
N ARG A 147 -50.68 -25.48 -2.49
CA ARG A 147 -51.59 -26.48 -1.93
C ARG A 147 -51.68 -27.61 -2.95
N ARG A 148 -51.32 -28.82 -2.57
CA ARG A 148 -52.23 -29.98 -2.42
C ARG A 148 -51.44 -31.18 -1.94
#